data_AF-A0A0A7EHC3-F1
#
_entry.id   AF-A0A0A7EHC3-F1
#
_cell.length_a   1.000
_cell.length_b   1.000
_cell.length_c   1.000
_cell.angle_alpha   90.00
_cell.angle_beta   90.00
_cell.angle_gamma   90.00
#
_symmetry.space_group_name_H-M   'P 1'
#
loop_
_entity.id
_entity.type
_entity.pdbx_description
1 polymer ?
#
loop_
_entity_poly.entity_id
_entity_poly.type
_entity_poly.pdbx_seq_one_letter_code
_entity_poly.pdbx_strand_id
1 'polypeptide(L)'
;MKQLCCSVVFSVLISLSYMAHANIDDVPLPNDFQVRMALEDDYPMIINGFVKQDLESVMQFYREQLGEPNTVTEDIGRYTYFYTVSGKRVKIGFYQQESWCELSIMMTE
;
A
#
# COMPACT_ATOMS: atom_id res chain seq x y z
N MET A 1 38.72 -14.00 42.15
CA MET A 1 37.61 -14.64 41.42
C MET A 1 36.29 -13.93 41.76
N LYS A 2 36.03 -12.71 41.26
CA LYS A 2 34.71 -12.06 41.35
C LYS A 2 34.57 -11.06 40.20
N GLN A 3 34.48 -11.57 38.98
CA GLN A 3 34.04 -10.81 37.79
C GLN A 3 33.16 -11.74 36.96
N LEU A 4 31.97 -12.04 37.48
CA LEU A 4 30.99 -12.91 36.81
C LEU A 4 29.59 -12.61 37.33
N CYS A 5 29.19 -11.32 37.30
CA CYS A 5 27.80 -10.95 37.59
C CYS A 5 27.19 -9.94 36.60
N CYS A 6 27.97 -9.28 35.73
CA CYS A 6 27.42 -8.24 34.87
C CYS A 6 26.93 -8.72 33.49
N SER A 7 27.18 -9.97 33.08
CA SER A 7 26.85 -10.40 31.71
C SER A 7 25.44 -10.94 31.50
N VAL A 8 24.60 -11.06 32.53
CA VAL A 8 23.26 -11.68 32.38
C VAL A 8 22.16 -10.66 32.06
N VAL A 9 22.42 -9.35 32.17
CA VAL A 9 21.39 -8.32 32.00
C VAL A 9 21.24 -7.82 30.56
N PHE A 10 22.18 -8.13 29.65
CA PHE A 10 22.16 -7.57 28.28
C PHE A 10 21.39 -8.41 27.25
N SER A 11 20.90 -9.59 27.60
CA SER A 11 20.35 -10.56 26.61
C SER A 11 18.83 -10.55 26.45
N VAL A 12 18.08 -9.66 27.11
CA VAL A 12 16.60 -9.69 27.11
C VAL A 12 15.95 -8.62 26.22
N LEU A 13 16.73 -7.73 25.57
CA LEU A 13 16.17 -6.55 24.87
C LEU A 13 16.02 -6.67 23.34
N ILE A 14 16.21 -7.83 22.71
CA ILE A 14 16.27 -7.93 21.23
C ILE A 14 15.23 -8.91 20.64
N SER A 15 13.97 -8.89 21.10
CA SER A 15 12.95 -9.77 20.50
C SER A 15 11.54 -9.19 20.45
N LEU A 16 11.43 -7.87 20.33
CA LEU A 16 10.23 -7.25 19.78
C LEU A 16 10.53 -6.86 18.34
N SER A 17 10.83 -7.85 17.50
CA SER A 17 10.59 -7.72 16.07
C SER A 17 9.09 -7.54 15.93
N TYR A 18 8.66 -6.29 15.80
CA TYR A 18 7.30 -5.93 15.46
C TYR A 18 6.96 -6.70 14.19
N MET A 19 6.14 -7.75 14.32
CA MET A 19 5.41 -8.29 13.18
C MET A 19 4.42 -7.18 12.81
N ALA A 20 4.85 -6.26 11.96
CA ALA A 20 3.99 -5.24 11.43
C ALA A 20 2.97 -5.97 10.56
N HIS A 21 1.82 -6.29 11.13
CA HIS A 21 0.70 -6.83 10.37
C HIS A 21 0.41 -5.85 9.25
N ALA A 22 0.59 -6.32 8.01
CA ALA A 22 0.30 -5.56 6.83
C ALA A 22 -1.23 -5.46 6.73
N ASN A 23 -1.76 -4.24 6.83
CA ASN A 23 -3.18 -3.98 6.64
C ASN A 23 -3.35 -2.94 5.54
N ILE A 24 -4.11 -3.30 4.51
CA ILE A 24 -4.43 -2.47 3.35
C ILE A 24 -5.48 -1.40 3.66
N ASP A 25 -6.14 -1.48 4.83
CA ASP A 25 -7.15 -0.51 5.29
C ASP A 25 -6.62 0.94 5.34
N ASP A 26 -5.29 1.13 5.35
CA ASP A 26 -4.66 2.45 5.25
C ASP A 26 -4.88 3.10 3.86
N VAL A 27 -5.26 2.34 2.83
CA VAL A 27 -5.51 2.84 1.48
C VAL A 27 -7.02 2.86 1.19
N PRO A 28 -7.62 4.04 0.94
CA PRO A 28 -9.04 4.16 0.69
C PRO A 28 -9.41 3.51 -0.65
N LEU A 29 -10.54 2.81 -0.69
CA LEU A 29 -11.08 2.21 -1.91
C LEU A 29 -12.34 2.97 -2.35
N PRO A 30 -12.57 3.17 -3.67
CA PRO A 30 -13.84 3.67 -4.17
C PRO A 30 -15.01 2.78 -3.72
N ASN A 31 -16.17 3.38 -3.44
CA ASN A 31 -17.33 2.64 -2.89
C ASN A 31 -17.83 1.50 -3.79
N ASP A 32 -17.66 1.61 -5.10
CA ASP A 32 -18.06 0.62 -6.10
C ASP A 32 -16.90 -0.26 -6.59
N PHE A 33 -15.76 -0.22 -5.88
CA PHE A 33 -14.61 -1.04 -6.21
C PHE A 33 -14.91 -2.53 -6.02
N GLN A 34 -14.71 -3.30 -7.10
CA GLN A 34 -14.93 -4.73 -7.12
C GLN A 34 -13.57 -5.44 -7.15
N VAL A 35 -13.22 -6.08 -6.04
CA VAL A 35 -12.01 -6.88 -5.90
C VAL A 35 -12.08 -8.09 -6.82
N ARG A 36 -11.03 -8.30 -7.63
CA ARG A 36 -10.84 -9.48 -8.46
C ARG A 36 -9.78 -10.42 -7.91
N MET A 37 -8.76 -9.85 -7.26
CA MET A 37 -7.65 -10.59 -6.68
C MET A 37 -7.11 -9.79 -5.50
N ALA A 38 -6.84 -10.48 -4.41
CA ALA A 38 -6.17 -9.94 -3.24
C ALA A 38 -5.05 -10.90 -2.80
N LEU A 39 -3.91 -10.34 -2.42
CA LEU A 39 -2.84 -10.98 -1.68
C LEU A 39 -2.70 -10.18 -0.39
N GLU A 40 -3.14 -10.76 0.71
CA GLU A 40 -3.24 -10.14 2.04
C GLU A 40 -2.25 -10.79 3.02
N ASP A 41 -2.18 -10.23 4.24
CA ASP A 41 -1.41 -10.75 5.39
C ASP A 41 0.12 -10.74 5.31
N ASP A 42 0.72 -10.52 4.12
CA ASP A 42 2.17 -10.39 3.95
C ASP A 42 2.53 -9.35 2.89
N TYR A 43 3.76 -8.82 2.96
CA TYR A 43 4.28 -7.92 1.94
C TYR A 43 4.86 -8.68 0.74
N PRO A 44 4.65 -8.19 -0.50
CA PRO A 44 3.80 -7.06 -0.85
C PRO A 44 2.32 -7.42 -0.75
N MET A 45 1.53 -6.54 -0.13
CA MET A 45 0.07 -6.64 -0.22
C MET A 45 -0.37 -6.12 -1.58
N ILE A 46 -1.28 -6.84 -2.23
CA ILE A 46 -1.78 -6.47 -3.56
C ILE A 46 -3.29 -6.60 -3.58
N ILE A 47 -3.99 -5.57 -4.03
CA ILE A 47 -5.41 -5.65 -4.38
C ILE A 47 -5.58 -5.15 -5.81
N ASN A 48 -6.19 -6.00 -6.64
CA ASN A 48 -6.55 -5.67 -8.01
C ASN A 48 -8.05 -5.78 -8.19
N GLY A 49 -8.62 -4.89 -8.99
CA GLY A 49 -10.04 -4.87 -9.25
C GLY A 49 -10.46 -3.80 -10.25
N PHE A 50 -11.75 -3.52 -10.28
CA PHE A 50 -12.35 -2.55 -11.19
C PHE A 50 -13.30 -1.62 -10.45
N VAL A 51 -13.44 -0.41 -10.97
CA VAL A 51 -14.40 0.59 -10.53
C VAL A 51 -15.17 1.12 -11.75
N LYS A 52 -16.48 1.37 -11.62
CA LYS A 52 -17.32 1.81 -12.76
C LYS A 52 -17.33 3.33 -12.87
N GLN A 53 -16.13 3.89 -13.00
CA GLN A 53 -15.88 5.31 -13.08
C GLN A 53 -14.80 5.57 -14.13
N ASP A 54 -14.77 6.78 -14.69
CA ASP A 54 -13.71 7.17 -15.60
C ASP A 54 -12.38 7.40 -14.86
N LEU A 55 -11.29 7.27 -15.59
CA LEU A 55 -9.92 7.35 -15.10
C LEU A 55 -9.64 8.65 -14.33
N GLU A 56 -10.11 9.80 -14.82
CA GLU A 56 -9.83 11.08 -14.19
C GLU A 56 -10.54 11.19 -12.83
N SER A 57 -11.80 10.76 -12.75
CA SER A 57 -12.57 10.70 -11.51
C SER A 57 -11.89 9.82 -10.45
N VAL A 58 -11.38 8.66 -10.86
CA VAL A 58 -10.70 7.74 -9.94
C VAL A 58 -9.35 8.27 -9.49
N MET A 59 -8.56 8.87 -10.40
CA MET A 59 -7.31 9.52 -10.03
C MET A 59 -7.54 10.72 -9.09
N GLN A 60 -8.61 11.49 -9.32
CA GLN A 60 -9.02 12.58 -8.45
C GLN A 60 -9.42 12.07 -7.06
N PHE A 61 -10.17 10.97 -6.96
CA PHE A 61 -10.51 10.34 -5.69
C PHE A 61 -9.26 10.09 -4.83
N TYR A 62 -8.20 9.48 -5.38
CA TYR A 62 -6.98 9.24 -4.61
C TYR A 62 -6.23 10.51 -4.25
N ARG A 63 -6.22 11.53 -5.12
CA ARG A 63 -5.64 12.84 -4.78
C ARG A 63 -6.38 13.52 -3.63
N GLU A 64 -7.70 13.41 -3.59
CA GLU A 64 -8.51 14.00 -2.52
C GLU A 64 -8.33 13.27 -1.19
N GLN A 65 -8.21 11.94 -1.22
CA GLN A 65 -8.10 11.15 0.02
C GLN A 65 -6.67 11.07 0.57
N LEU A 66 -5.66 11.03 -0.31
CA LEU A 66 -4.25 10.80 0.06
C LEU A 66 -3.35 12.02 -0.15
N GLY A 67 -3.87 13.10 -0.75
CA GLY A 67 -3.09 14.25 -1.18
C GLY A 67 -2.39 14.02 -2.53
N GLU A 68 -1.42 14.87 -2.86
CA GLU A 68 -0.64 14.72 -4.08
C GLU A 68 0.33 13.53 -4.00
N PRO A 69 0.44 12.72 -5.06
CA PRO A 69 1.40 11.61 -5.09
C PRO A 69 2.84 12.12 -5.06
N ASN A 70 3.73 11.35 -4.43
CA ASN A 70 5.16 11.63 -4.43
C ASN A 70 5.75 11.55 -5.84
N THR A 71 5.21 10.68 -6.69
CA THR A 71 5.62 10.52 -8.09
C THR A 71 4.43 10.06 -8.92
N VAL A 72 4.36 10.55 -10.16
CA VAL A 72 3.42 10.08 -11.17
C VAL A 72 4.21 9.58 -12.37
N THR A 73 3.86 8.41 -12.88
CA THR A 73 4.35 7.90 -14.17
C THR A 73 3.17 7.59 -15.08
N GLU A 74 3.41 7.72 -16.38
CA GLU A 74 2.48 7.31 -17.43
C GLU A 74 3.23 6.47 -18.46
N ASP A 75 2.66 5.33 -18.84
CA ASP A 75 3.15 4.50 -19.94
C ASP A 75 1.97 3.94 -20.73
N ILE A 76 1.83 4.33 -22.00
CA ILE A 76 0.80 3.84 -22.93
C ILE A 76 -0.61 3.92 -22.30
N GLY A 77 -0.97 5.08 -21.74
CA GLY A 77 -2.28 5.31 -21.12
C GLY A 77 -2.51 4.57 -19.80
N ARG A 78 -1.48 3.94 -19.22
CA ARG A 78 -1.49 3.45 -17.84
C ARG A 78 -0.82 4.47 -16.95
N TYR A 79 -1.55 4.96 -15.96
CA TYR A 79 -1.01 5.87 -14.96
C TYR A 79 -0.59 5.08 -13.73
N THR A 80 0.44 5.55 -13.05
CA THR A 80 0.81 5.01 -11.74
C THR A 80 1.13 6.15 -10.79
N TYR A 81 0.46 6.13 -9.64
CA TYR A 81 0.72 7.03 -8.53
C TYR A 81 1.54 6.31 -7.47
N PHE A 82 2.55 7.00 -6.96
CA PHE A 82 3.38 6.54 -5.86
C PHE A 82 3.14 7.44 -4.65
N TYR A 83 2.70 6.85 -3.55
CA TYR A 83 2.40 7.50 -2.28
C TYR A 83 3.25 6.94 -1.15
N THR A 84 3.32 7.70 -0.07
CA THR A 84 3.80 7.24 1.23
C THR A 84 2.66 7.41 2.22
N VAL A 85 2.07 6.31 2.67
CA VAL A 85 0.92 6.30 3.58
C VAL A 85 1.34 5.60 4.85
N SER A 86 1.25 6.29 6.00
CA SER A 86 1.66 5.75 7.31
C SER A 86 3.10 5.19 7.31
N GLY A 87 4.01 5.80 6.53
CA GLY A 87 5.41 5.37 6.40
C GLY A 87 5.64 4.21 5.42
N LYS A 88 4.59 3.63 4.85
CA LYS A 88 4.65 2.53 3.87
C LYS A 88 4.57 3.08 2.45
N ARG A 89 5.21 2.39 1.49
CA ARG A 89 5.13 2.80 0.08
C ARG A 89 3.89 2.19 -0.55
N VAL A 90 3.09 3.02 -1.21
CA VAL A 90 1.87 2.60 -1.90
C VAL A 90 2.01 2.94 -3.38
N LYS A 91 1.78 1.95 -4.24
CA LYS A 91 1.74 2.08 -5.70
C LYS A 91 0.32 1.82 -6.17
N ILE A 92 -0.29 2.77 -6.85
CA ILE A 92 -1.63 2.65 -7.42
C ILE A 92 -1.54 2.78 -8.93
N GLY A 93 -1.79 1.69 -9.65
CA GLY A 93 -1.88 1.66 -11.10
C GLY A 93 -3.31 1.87 -11.55
N PHE A 94 -3.49 2.66 -12.61
CA PHE A 94 -4.78 3.00 -13.21
C PHE A 94 -4.77 2.68 -14.69
N TYR A 95 -5.87 2.12 -15.19
CA TYR A 95 -6.04 1.90 -16.61
C TYR A 95 -7.51 1.94 -17.02
N GLN A 96 -7.86 2.79 -17.99
CA GLN A 96 -9.22 2.85 -18.53
C GLN A 96 -9.50 1.67 -19.46
N GLN A 97 -10.58 0.96 -19.20
CA GLN A 97 -11.19 -0.04 -20.09
C GLN A 97 -12.66 0.30 -20.30
N GLU A 98 -12.99 0.92 -21.44
CA GLU A 98 -14.35 1.38 -21.78
C GLU A 98 -14.95 2.29 -20.69
N SER A 99 -15.93 1.79 -19.93
CA SER A 99 -16.61 2.50 -18.84
C SER A 99 -16.11 2.10 -17.44
N TRP A 100 -15.04 1.31 -17.38
CA TRP A 100 -14.42 0.83 -16.15
C TRP A 100 -12.99 1.33 -16.04
N CYS A 101 -12.55 1.62 -14.83
CA CYS A 101 -11.15 1.82 -14.51
C CYS A 101 -10.64 0.58 -13.77
N GLU A 102 -9.60 -0.06 -14.31
CA GLU A 102 -8.85 -1.10 -13.64
C GLU A 102 -7.87 -0.46 -12.65
N LEU A 103 -7.87 -0.97 -11.42
CA LEU A 103 -6.98 -0.53 -10.36
C LEU A 103 -6.10 -1.67 -9.88
N SER A 104 -4.82 -1.35 -9.68
CA SER A 104 -3.86 -2.24 -9.01
C SER A 104 -3.18 -1.48 -7.89
N ILE A 105 -3.50 -1.84 -6.65
CA ILE A 105 -2.94 -1.24 -5.45
C ILE A 105 -1.93 -2.23 -4.88
N MET A 106 -0.71 -1.76 -4.68
CA MET A 106 0.36 -2.53 -4.05
C MET A 106 0.93 -1.71 -2.90
N MET A 107 1.06 -2.33 -1.74
CA MET A 107 1.70 -1.74 -0.58
C MET A 107 2.97 -2.52 -0.23
N THR A 108 4.05 -1.83 0.08
CA THR A 108 5.33 -2.40 0.53
C THR A 108 5.83 -1.69 1.79
N GLU A 109 6.73 -2.36 2.52
CA GLU A 109 7.52 -1.74 3.60
C GLU A 109 8.30 -0.50 3.14
#